data_AF-A0A6J7ZLF0-F1
#
_entry.id   AF-A0A6J7ZLF0-F1
#
_cell.length_a   1.000
_cell.length_b   1.000
_cell.length_c   1.000
_cell.angle_alpha   90.00
_cell.angle_beta   90.00
_cell.angle_gamma   90.00
#
_symmetry.space_group_name_H-M   'P 1'
#
loop_
_entity.id
_entity.type
_entity.pdbx_description
1 polymer ?
#
loop_
_entity_poly.entity_id
_entity_poly.type
_entity_poly.pdbx_seq_one_letter_code
_entity_poly.pdbx_strand_id
1 'polypeptide(L)'
;MKTNSITIPVSETLSEQLKKLAELQDKSEHELIIEAVESYIRKFIPEKSCYDLAMELDVIGSVVDLPKDLSTNPDYFNGFGGV
;
A
#
# COMPACT_ATOMS: atom_id res chain seq x y z
N MET A 1 5.07 -9.91 11.76
CA MET A 1 5.72 -9.47 10.51
C MET A 1 7.19 -9.83 10.60
N LYS A 2 7.79 -10.42 9.56
CA LYS A 2 9.24 -10.67 9.54
C LYS A 2 9.94 -9.36 9.22
N THR A 3 10.74 -8.85 10.15
CA THR A 3 11.51 -7.61 9.96
C THR A 3 12.87 -7.97 9.39
N ASN A 4 13.13 -7.55 8.15
CA ASN A 4 14.45 -7.70 7.53
C ASN A 4 15.19 -6.36 7.63
N SER A 5 16.36 -6.34 8.25
CA SER A 5 17.23 -5.16 8.31
C SER A 5 18.18 -5.15 7.12
N ILE A 6 18.29 -4.01 6.43
CA ILE A 6 19.25 -3.79 5.36
C ILE A 6 20.23 -2.71 5.83
N THR A 7 21.54 -3.04 5.81
CA THR A 7 22.60 -2.06 6.09
C THR A 7 23.13 -1.52 4.78
N ILE A 8 23.01 -0.21 4.56
CA ILE A 8 23.45 0.44 3.32
C ILE A 8 24.48 1.51 3.68
N PRO A 9 25.69 1.49 3.09
CA PRO A 9 26.62 2.59 3.23
C PRO A 9 26.06 3.84 2.54
N VAL A 10 25.98 4.95 3.27
CA VAL A 10 25.52 6.24 2.78
C VAL A 10 26.67 7.24 2.83
N SER A 11 26.68 8.20 1.89
CA SER A 11 27.66 9.27 1.92
C SER A 11 27.42 10.18 3.12
N GLU A 12 28.49 10.79 3.63
CA GLU A 12 28.42 11.73 4.76
C GLU A 12 27.49 12.91 4.44
N THR A 13 27.54 13.41 3.20
CA THR A 13 26.65 14.46 2.69
C THR A 13 25.17 14.09 2.75
N LEU A 14 24.82 12.84 2.44
CA LEU A 14 23.44 12.37 2.45
C LEU A 14 22.93 12.20 3.89
N SER A 15 23.79 11.72 4.79
CA SER A 15 23.50 11.62 6.23
C SER A 15 23.19 12.99 6.83
N GLU A 16 23.99 14.01 6.54
CA GLU A 16 23.73 15.38 7.01
C GLU A 16 22.41 15.96 6.48
N GLN A 17 22.08 15.67 5.21
CA GLN A 17 20.82 16.12 4.60
C GLN A 17 19.61 15.41 5.23
N LEU A 18 19.72 14.10 5.48
CA LEU A 18 18.68 13.31 6.15
C LEU A 18 18.41 13.82 7.56
N LYS A 19 19.48 14.10 8.32
CA LYS A 19 19.34 14.63 9.68
C LYS A 19 18.62 15.98 9.72
N LYS A 20 18.98 16.90 8.80
CA LYS A 20 18.29 18.20 8.69
C LYS A 20 16.81 18.03 8.31
N LEU A 21 16.50 17.10 7.41
CA LEU A 21 15.12 16.81 7.02
C LEU A 21 14.32 16.17 8.15
N ALA A 22 14.93 15.28 8.93
CA ALA A 22 14.35 14.64 10.11
C ALA A 22 13.93 15.69 11.15
N GLU A 23 14.83 16.62 11.46
CA GLU A 23 14.56 17.74 12.38
C GLU A 23 13.43 18.65 11.88
N LEU A 24 13.39 18.94 10.57
CA LEU A 24 12.35 19.79 9.98
C LEU A 24 10.95 19.13 9.97
N GLN A 25 10.89 17.81 9.85
CA GLN A 25 9.63 17.06 9.74
C GLN A 25 9.17 16.41 11.05
N ASP A 26 9.91 16.58 12.14
CA ASP A 26 9.68 15.91 13.42
C ASP A 26 9.51 14.38 13.26
N LYS A 27 10.34 13.79 12.40
CA LYS A 27 10.37 12.35 12.08
C LYS A 27 11.74 11.78 12.35
N SER A 28 11.83 10.47 12.60
CA SER A 28 13.12 9.80 12.67
C SER A 28 13.76 9.66 11.28
N GLU A 29 15.10 9.64 11.21
CA GLU A 29 15.83 9.38 9.96
C GLU A 29 15.39 8.06 9.31
N HIS A 30 15.13 7.04 10.13
CA HIS A 30 14.69 5.73 9.68
C HIS A 30 13.30 5.76 9.03
N GLU A 31 12.33 6.46 9.62
CA GLU A 31 10.99 6.63 9.03
C GLU A 31 11.07 7.36 7.69
N LEU A 32 11.89 8.41 7.59
CA LEU A 32 12.10 9.13 6.33
C LEU A 32 12.71 8.25 5.24
N ILE A 33 13.71 7.43 5.59
CA ILE A 33 14.33 6.50 4.64
C ILE A 33 13.31 5.49 4.14
N ILE A 34 12.53 4.90 5.05
CA ILE A 34 11.47 3.94 4.67
C ILE A 34 10.44 4.61 3.76
N GLU A 35 9.92 5.77 4.15
CA GLU A 35 8.91 6.50 3.38
C GLU A 35 9.42 6.86 1.99
N ALA A 36 10.67 7.30 1.86
CA ALA A 36 11.28 7.63 0.58
C ALA A 36 11.45 6.39 -0.31
N VAL A 37 11.91 5.26 0.26
CA VAL A 37 12.07 3.99 -0.46
C VAL A 37 10.73 3.45 -0.91
N GLU A 38 9.73 3.41 -0.03
CA GLU A 38 8.36 2.99 -0.37
C GLU A 38 7.77 3.87 -1.46
N SER A 39 7.88 5.19 -1.32
CA SER A 39 7.37 6.14 -2.31
C SER A 39 8.06 5.99 -3.66
N TYR A 40 9.36 5.68 -3.68
CA TYR A 40 10.08 5.39 -4.92
C TYR A 40 9.60 4.08 -5.55
N ILE A 41 9.47 3.01 -4.76
CA ILE A 41 9.01 1.71 -5.25
C ILE A 41 7.59 1.80 -5.83
N ARG A 42 6.66 2.51 -5.18
CA ARG A 42 5.28 2.71 -5.67
C ARG A 42 5.21 3.38 -7.05
N LYS A 43 6.24 4.13 -7.46
CA LYS A 43 6.29 4.72 -8.81
C LYS A 43 6.49 3.66 -9.91
N PHE A 44 7.11 2.53 -9.59
CA PHE A 44 7.45 1.49 -10.55
C PHE A 44 6.62 0.23 -10.38
N ILE A 45 6.19 -0.05 -9.15
CA ILE A 45 5.33 -1.18 -8.82
C ILE A 45 3.94 -0.60 -8.56
N PRO A 46 3.01 -0.70 -9.54
CA PRO A 46 1.65 -0.24 -9.32
C PRO A 46 1.06 -0.96 -8.11
N GLU A 47 0.36 -0.21 -7.27
CA GLU A 47 -0.40 -0.81 -6.16
C GLU A 47 -1.36 -1.85 -6.72
N LYS A 48 -1.38 -3.04 -6.12
CA LYS A 48 -2.35 -4.08 -6.48
C LYS A 48 -3.73 -3.49 -6.30
N SER A 49 -4.56 -3.56 -7.33
CA SER A 49 -5.96 -3.18 -7.18
C SER A 49 -6.65 -4.12 -6.19
N CYS A 50 -7.76 -3.70 -5.61
CA CYS A 50 -8.58 -4.59 -4.79
C CYS A 50 -9.00 -5.86 -5.56
N TYR A 51 -9.14 -5.75 -6.89
CA TYR A 51 -9.39 -6.88 -7.77
C TYR A 51 -8.21 -7.85 -7.82
N ASP A 52 -6.98 -7.35 -8.00
CA ASP A 52 -5.77 -8.20 -8.02
C ASP A 52 -5.56 -8.93 -6.69
N LEU A 53 -5.81 -8.23 -5.58
CA LEU A 53 -5.75 -8.83 -4.25
C LEU A 53 -6.84 -9.89 -4.06
N ALA A 54 -8.07 -9.62 -4.50
CA ALA A 54 -9.17 -10.57 -4.41
C ALA A 54 -8.91 -11.84 -5.24
N MET A 55 -8.23 -11.71 -6.37
CA MET A 55 -7.81 -12.82 -7.22
C MET A 55 -6.68 -13.63 -6.58
N GLU A 56 -5.67 -12.98 -5.99
CA GLU A 56 -4.56 -13.64 -5.28
C GLU A 56 -5.04 -14.44 -4.05
N LEU A 57 -6.00 -13.90 -3.31
CA LEU A 57 -6.58 -14.54 -2.13
C LEU A 57 -7.62 -15.61 -2.47
N ASP A 58 -7.92 -15.82 -3.76
CA ASP A 58 -8.96 -16.73 -4.25
C ASP A 58 -10.34 -16.50 -3.59
N VAL A 59 -10.64 -15.24 -3.24
CA VAL A 59 -11.90 -14.89 -2.57
C VAL A 59 -13.03 -14.65 -3.56
N ILE A 60 -12.70 -14.41 -4.84
CA ILE A 60 -13.69 -14.21 -5.90
C ILE A 60 -14.44 -15.52 -6.12
N GLY A 61 -15.74 -15.54 -5.80
CA GLY A 61 -16.57 -16.75 -5.93
C GLY A 61 -16.37 -17.79 -4.83
N SER A 62 -15.65 -17.45 -3.75
CA SER A 62 -15.40 -18.35 -2.61
C SER A 62 -16.64 -18.77 -1.83
N VAL A 63 -17.75 -18.02 -1.94
CA VAL A 63 -19.01 -18.32 -1.24
C VAL A 63 -19.93 -19.13 -2.15
N VAL A 64 -20.33 -20.31 -1.67
CA VAL A 64 -21.30 -21.20 -2.33
C VAL A 64 -22.75 -20.75 -2.06
N ASP A 65 -23.67 -21.09 -2.96
CA ASP A 65 -25.12 -20.85 -2.85
C ASP A 65 -25.58 -19.38 -2.82
N LEU A 66 -24.75 -18.45 -3.33
CA LEU A 66 -25.15 -17.07 -3.56
C LEU A 66 -25.70 -16.84 -4.99
N PRO A 67 -26.51 -15.80 -5.19
CA PRO A 67 -26.95 -15.39 -6.53
C PRO A 67 -25.76 -15.12 -7.45
N LYS A 68 -25.82 -15.63 -8.69
CA LYS A 68 -24.74 -15.49 -9.68
C LYS A 68 -24.61 -14.07 -10.23
N ASP A 69 -25.60 -13.22 -9.96
CA ASP A 69 -25.77 -11.88 -10.49
C ASP A 69 -25.47 -10.78 -9.46
N LEU A 70 -24.86 -11.13 -8.31
CA LEU A 70 -24.56 -10.16 -7.25
C LEU A 70 -23.74 -8.94 -7.73
N SER A 71 -22.87 -9.12 -8.72
CA SER A 71 -22.04 -8.04 -9.28
C SER A 71 -22.66 -7.34 -10.50
N THR A 72 -23.77 -7.84 -11.04
CA THR A 72 -24.35 -7.37 -12.31
C THR A 72 -25.81 -6.95 -12.21
N ASN A 73 -26.52 -7.34 -11.15
CA ASN A 73 -27.91 -7.00 -10.93
C ASN A 73 -28.02 -5.64 -10.22
N PRO A 74 -28.51 -4.58 -10.89
CA PRO A 74 -28.61 -3.24 -10.35
C PRO A 74 -29.54 -3.15 -9.13
N ASP A 75 -30.48 -4.09 -8.95
CA ASP A 75 -31.43 -4.06 -7.84
C ASP A 75 -30.73 -4.16 -6.47
N TYR A 76 -29.60 -4.89 -6.40
CA TYR A 76 -28.80 -5.02 -5.17
C TYR A 76 -28.04 -3.73 -4.81
N PHE A 77 -27.91 -2.78 -5.74
CA PHE A 77 -27.21 -1.51 -5.52
C PHE A 77 -28.15 -0.38 -5.09
N ASN A 78 -29.47 -0.64 -4.98
CA ASN A 78 -30.43 0.35 -4.50
C ASN A 78 -30.11 0.80 -3.06
N GLY A 79 -29.86 2.10 -2.88
CA GLY A 79 -29.46 2.68 -1.60
C GLY A 79 -27.95 2.60 -1.29
N PHE A 80 -27.14 2.02 -2.18
CA PHE A 80 -25.69 1.98 -2.02
C PHE A 80 -25.07 3.34 -2.36
N GLY A 81 -24.26 3.89 -1.45
CA GLY A 81 -23.62 5.21 -1.64
C GLY A 81 -24.54 6.42 -1.46
N GLY A 82 -25.69 6.24 -0.79
CA GLY A 82 -26.63 7.33 -0.51
C GLY A 82 -26.01 8.48 0.28
N VAL A 83 -26.25 9.70 -0.21
CA VAL A 83 -26.18 10.97 0.54
C VAL A 83 -27.54 11.20 1.20
#